data_AF-A0A514L8L1-F1
#
_entry.id   AF-A0A514L8L1-F1
#
_cell.length_a   1.000
_cell.length_b   1.000
_cell.length_c   1.000
_cell.angle_alpha   90.00
_cell.angle_beta   90.00
_cell.angle_gamma   90.00
#
_symmetry.space_group_name_H-M   'P 1'
#
loop_
_entity.id
_entity.type
_entity.pdbx_description
1 polymer ?
#
loop_
_entity_poly.entity_id
_entity_poly.type
_entity_poly.pdbx_seq_one_letter_code
_entity_poly.pdbx_strand_id
1 'polypeptide(L)'
;MDKNSEIIRIEIIRILNENGKTRGTELAKRVIEKVGNEKTVYREISALVESGDIEKKVHSRAHIEYELVNLYESVNNQLKNLHSEVKTIYDEIENFEAISKTENFSFHERLRSVIHLIQIVQSTDGIMKLLSFYPTFRKDKMFPQINRKIDDCWQAIMTNISHQPEDVFLNEVLANLRISHIDAKNIN
;
A
#
# COMPACT_ATOMS: atom_id res chain seq x y z
N MET A 1 26.78 -2.85 -13.84
CA MET A 1 25.77 -3.21 -14.86
C MET A 1 26.48 -3.47 -16.18
N ASP A 2 26.05 -4.48 -16.94
CA ASP A 2 26.58 -4.73 -18.28
C ASP A 2 26.12 -3.61 -19.24
N LYS A 3 27.06 -3.00 -19.97
CA LYS A 3 26.81 -1.86 -20.87
C LYS A 3 25.76 -2.21 -21.93
N ASN A 4 25.70 -3.49 -22.35
CA ASN A 4 24.70 -3.97 -23.31
C ASN A 4 23.29 -4.03 -22.70
N SER A 5 23.16 -4.38 -21.43
CA SER A 5 21.88 -4.42 -20.71
C SER A 5 21.29 -3.02 -20.56
N GLU A 6 22.12 -2.02 -20.29
CA GLU A 6 21.69 -0.62 -20.20
C GLU A 6 21.19 -0.08 -21.53
N ILE A 7 21.88 -0.36 -22.64
CA ILE A 7 21.45 0.00 -23.99
C ILE A 7 20.09 -0.61 -24.33
N ILE A 8 19.87 -1.88 -23.96
CA ILE A 8 18.60 -2.59 -24.18
C ILE A 8 17.47 -1.90 -23.39
N ARG A 9 17.68 -1.57 -22.11
CA ARG A 9 16.68 -0.87 -21.29
C ARG A 9 16.31 0.49 -21.87
N ILE A 10 17.30 1.27 -22.29
CA ILE A 10 17.07 2.57 -22.91
C ILE A 10 16.21 2.43 -24.18
N GLU A 11 16.50 1.45 -25.02
CA GLU A 11 15.72 1.23 -26.26
C GLU A 11 14.29 0.76 -25.98
N ILE A 12 14.08 -0.10 -24.97
CA ILE A 12 12.73 -0.49 -24.52
C ILE A 12 11.94 0.75 -24.08
N ILE A 13 12.53 1.58 -23.21
CA ILE A 13 11.89 2.80 -22.69
C ILE A 13 11.59 3.77 -23.83
N ARG A 14 12.54 3.97 -24.76
CA ARG A 14 12.36 4.84 -25.93
C ARG A 14 11.15 4.42 -26.77
N ILE A 15 11.05 3.12 -27.11
CA ILE A 15 9.94 2.59 -27.92
C ILE A 15 8.60 2.78 -27.20
N LEU A 16 8.53 2.50 -25.90
CA LEU A 16 7.30 2.69 -25.12
C LEU A 16 6.94 4.17 -24.94
N ASN A 17 7.92 5.06 -24.84
CA ASN A 17 7.69 6.50 -24.78
C ASN A 17 7.14 7.06 -26.11
N GLU A 18 7.61 6.54 -27.24
CA GLU A 18 7.19 6.97 -28.58
C GLU A 18 5.83 6.41 -28.99
N ASN A 19 5.57 5.14 -28.70
CA ASN A 19 4.38 4.43 -29.18
C ASN A 19 3.30 4.28 -28.11
N GLY A 20 3.61 4.63 -26.85
CA GLY A 20 2.76 4.31 -25.71
C GLY A 20 2.63 2.80 -25.51
N LYS A 21 1.41 2.37 -25.20
CA LYS A 21 1.06 0.97 -25.01
C LYS A 21 1.38 0.14 -26.26
N THR A 22 2.26 -0.85 -26.10
CA THR A 22 2.80 -1.66 -27.20
C THR A 22 2.66 -3.15 -26.94
N ARG A 23 2.35 -3.95 -27.96
CA ARG A 23 2.24 -5.41 -27.84
C ARG A 23 3.61 -6.04 -27.56
N GLY A 24 3.66 -7.03 -26.69
CA GLY A 24 4.92 -7.68 -26.26
C GLY A 24 5.78 -8.24 -27.39
N THR A 25 5.15 -8.89 -28.37
CA THR A 25 5.85 -9.43 -29.54
C THR A 25 6.41 -8.33 -30.44
N GLU A 26 5.69 -7.21 -30.56
CA GLU A 26 6.11 -6.05 -31.34
C GLU A 26 7.25 -5.29 -30.66
N LEU A 27 7.14 -5.05 -29.36
CA LEU A 27 8.18 -4.44 -28.55
C LEU A 27 9.48 -5.23 -28.64
N ALA A 28 9.42 -6.54 -28.37
CA ALA A 28 10.60 -7.40 -28.43
C ALA A 28 11.23 -7.41 -29.82
N LYS A 29 10.42 -7.55 -30.88
CA LYS A 29 10.90 -7.53 -32.27
C LYS A 29 11.67 -6.24 -32.59
N ARG A 30 11.09 -5.08 -32.30
CA ARG A 30 11.71 -3.76 -32.57
C ARG A 30 13.02 -3.57 -31.80
N VAL A 31 13.08 -4.02 -30.55
CA VAL A 31 14.31 -3.93 -29.74
C VAL A 31 15.37 -4.87 -30.30
N ILE A 32 15.02 -6.12 -30.62
CA ILE A 32 15.94 -7.12 -31.18
C ILE A 32 16.55 -6.65 -32.49
N GLU A 33 15.75 -6.06 -33.38
CA GLU A 33 16.22 -5.49 -34.66
C GLU A 33 17.32 -4.43 -34.46
N LYS A 34 17.31 -3.71 -33.34
CA LYS A 34 18.33 -2.70 -33.02
C LYS A 34 19.54 -3.21 -32.25
N VAL A 35 19.36 -4.16 -31.31
CA VAL A 35 20.39 -4.52 -30.32
C VAL A 35 20.82 -5.99 -30.36
N GLY A 36 20.15 -6.83 -31.15
CA GLY A 36 20.64 -8.14 -31.59
C GLY A 36 20.67 -9.29 -30.57
N ASN A 37 20.10 -9.16 -29.37
CA ASN A 37 20.17 -10.20 -28.33
C ASN A 37 18.82 -10.54 -27.71
N GLU A 38 18.07 -11.46 -28.34
CA GLU A 38 16.71 -11.85 -27.95
C GLU A 38 16.56 -12.28 -26.49
N LYS A 39 17.40 -13.21 -26.02
CA LYS A 39 17.32 -13.72 -24.64
C LYS A 39 17.51 -12.59 -23.62
N THR A 40 18.45 -11.68 -23.88
CA THR A 40 18.69 -10.54 -22.99
C THR A 40 17.56 -9.52 -23.07
N VAL A 41 16.97 -9.27 -24.25
CA VAL A 41 15.81 -8.37 -24.39
C VAL A 41 14.65 -8.82 -23.52
N TYR A 42 14.21 -10.08 -23.63
CA TYR A 42 13.11 -10.56 -22.79
C TYR A 42 13.43 -10.51 -21.30
N ARG A 43 14.69 -10.79 -20.92
CA ARG A 43 15.14 -10.67 -19.53
C ARG A 43 15.05 -9.23 -19.02
N GLU A 44 15.49 -8.25 -19.81
CA GLU A 44 15.41 -6.84 -19.40
C GLU A 44 13.98 -6.32 -19.40
N ILE A 45 13.10 -6.77 -20.31
CA ILE A 45 11.66 -6.47 -20.24
C ILE A 45 11.09 -6.98 -18.91
N SER A 46 11.36 -8.23 -18.53
CA SER A 46 10.91 -8.76 -17.24
C SER A 46 11.48 -7.98 -16.07
N ALA A 47 12.77 -7.62 -16.11
CA ALA A 47 13.39 -6.82 -15.05
C ALA A 47 12.76 -5.42 -14.91
N LEU A 48 12.38 -4.77 -16.02
CA LEU A 48 11.69 -3.48 -16.01
C LEU A 48 10.25 -3.58 -15.47
N VAL A 49 9.59 -4.73 -15.69
CA VAL A 49 8.29 -5.01 -15.05
C VAL A 49 8.46 -5.22 -13.56
N GLU A 50 9.47 -5.98 -13.15
CA GLU A 50 9.77 -6.26 -11.74
C GLU A 50 10.17 -5.01 -10.97
N SER A 51 10.90 -4.07 -11.60
CA SER A 51 11.24 -2.78 -10.99
C SER A 51 10.07 -1.79 -10.97
N GLY A 52 9.00 -2.05 -11.71
CA GLY A 52 7.86 -1.14 -11.83
C GLY A 52 8.13 0.06 -12.75
N ASP A 53 9.13 -0.01 -13.63
CA ASP A 53 9.39 1.01 -14.65
C ASP A 53 8.39 0.90 -15.81
N ILE A 54 7.91 -0.32 -16.08
CA ILE A 54 6.86 -0.60 -17.08
C ILE A 54 5.75 -1.49 -16.49
N GLU A 55 4.51 -1.23 -16.89
CA GLU A 55 3.37 -2.10 -16.58
C GLU A 55 3.23 -3.21 -17.62
N LYS A 56 2.84 -4.40 -17.16
CA LYS A 56 2.50 -5.55 -18.02
C LYS A 56 1.02 -5.86 -17.90
N LYS A 57 0.27 -5.71 -18.99
CA LYS A 57 -1.16 -6.07 -19.08
C LYS A 57 -1.33 -7.36 -19.86
N VAL A 58 -1.92 -8.39 -19.22
CA VAL A 58 -2.12 -9.71 -19.81
C VAL A 58 -3.60 -9.89 -20.14
N HIS A 59 -3.94 -9.88 -21.43
CA HIS A 59 -5.28 -10.19 -21.92
C HIS A 59 -5.43 -11.68 -22.24
N SER A 60 -4.37 -12.30 -22.77
CA SER A 60 -4.25 -13.75 -22.96
C SER A 60 -2.77 -14.15 -23.09
N ARG A 61 -2.46 -15.46 -23.13
CA ARG A 61 -1.08 -15.94 -23.35
C ARG A 61 -0.44 -15.38 -24.63
N ALA A 62 -1.24 -15.08 -25.65
CA ALA A 62 -0.79 -14.52 -26.94
C ALA A 62 -0.96 -13.00 -27.05
N HIS A 63 -1.56 -12.36 -26.04
CA HIS A 63 -1.84 -10.92 -26.02
C HIS A 63 -1.41 -10.32 -24.69
N ILE A 64 -0.16 -9.88 -24.69
CA ILE A 64 0.48 -9.15 -23.60
C ILE A 64 0.84 -7.77 -24.13
N GLU A 65 0.60 -6.75 -23.33
CA GLU A 65 0.90 -5.35 -23.62
C GLU A 65 1.81 -4.78 -22.54
N TYR A 66 2.67 -3.86 -22.94
CA TYR A 66 3.59 -3.14 -22.07
C TYR A 66 3.42 -1.64 -22.28
N GLU A 67 3.52 -0.87 -21.19
CA GLU A 67 3.51 0.58 -21.22
C GLU A 67 4.38 1.15 -20.10
N LEU A 68 4.89 2.38 -20.27
CA LEU A 68 5.60 3.07 -19.18
C LEU A 68 4.64 3.33 -18.03
N VAL A 69 5.11 3.17 -16.80
CA VAL A 69 4.29 3.48 -15.62
C VAL A 69 4.05 4.97 -15.53
N ASN A 70 2.77 5.35 -15.48
CA ASN A 70 2.37 6.71 -15.14
C ASN A 70 2.44 6.87 -13.62
N LEU A 71 3.57 7.41 -13.13
CA LEU A 71 3.80 7.59 -11.69
C LEU A 71 2.69 8.40 -11.01
N TYR A 72 2.16 9.44 -11.66
CA TYR A 72 1.08 10.25 -11.09
C TYR A 72 -0.21 9.46 -10.94
N GLU A 73 -0.60 8.71 -11.97
CA GLU A 73 -1.80 7.89 -11.93
C GLU A 73 -1.66 6.72 -10.94
N SER A 74 -0.50 6.07 -10.92
CA SER A 74 -0.20 4.98 -9.98
C SER A 74 -0.26 5.46 -8.54
N VAL A 75 0.41 6.57 -8.19
CA VAL A 75 0.36 7.17 -6.85
C VAL A 75 -1.06 7.55 -6.47
N ASN A 76 -1.79 8.23 -7.36
CA ASN A 76 -3.17 8.63 -7.12
C ASN A 76 -4.08 7.42 -6.88
N ASN A 77 -3.93 6.34 -7.65
CA ASN A 77 -4.71 5.11 -7.46
C ASN A 77 -4.38 4.43 -6.13
N GLN A 78 -3.10 4.35 -5.75
CA GLN A 78 -2.69 3.82 -4.45
C GLN A 78 -3.26 4.64 -3.29
N LEU A 79 -3.21 5.96 -3.35
CA LEU A 79 -3.78 6.84 -2.33
C LEU A 79 -5.32 6.75 -2.27
N LYS A 80 -6.00 6.57 -3.42
CA LYS A 80 -7.45 6.32 -3.45
C LYS A 80 -7.82 5.03 -2.73
N ASN A 81 -7.09 3.95 -2.98
CA ASN A 81 -7.31 2.67 -2.31
C ASN A 81 -7.10 2.82 -0.80
N LEU A 82 -5.99 3.43 -0.39
CA LEU A 82 -5.71 3.67 1.03
C LEU A 82 -6.77 4.56 1.69
N HIS A 83 -7.23 5.60 1.01
CA HIS A 83 -8.34 6.43 1.49
C HIS A 83 -9.62 5.61 1.69
N SER A 84 -9.94 4.69 0.77
CA SER A 84 -11.10 3.81 0.92
C SER A 84 -10.94 2.82 2.09
N GLU A 85 -9.74 2.27 2.29
CA GLU A 85 -9.44 1.39 3.42
C GLU A 85 -9.58 2.12 4.75
N VAL A 86 -8.99 3.31 4.89
CA VAL A 86 -9.12 4.14 6.11
C VAL A 86 -10.57 4.49 6.39
N LYS A 87 -11.37 4.74 5.34
CA LYS A 87 -12.80 4.96 5.51
C LYS A 87 -13.50 3.72 6.08
N THR A 88 -13.26 2.54 5.53
CA THR A 88 -13.83 1.29 6.06
C THR A 88 -13.43 1.07 7.52
N ILE A 89 -12.16 1.31 7.87
CA ILE A 89 -11.67 1.22 9.25
C ILE A 89 -12.43 2.17 10.17
N TYR A 90 -12.63 3.42 9.73
CA TYR A 90 -13.42 4.39 10.50
C TYR A 90 -14.85 3.91 10.74
N ASP A 91 -15.51 3.45 9.67
CA ASP A 91 -16.89 2.95 9.74
C ASP A 91 -16.97 1.71 10.67
N GLU A 92 -15.96 0.84 10.69
CA GLU A 92 -15.84 -0.27 11.65
C GLU A 92 -15.73 0.20 13.10
N ILE A 93 -14.94 1.25 13.38
CA ILE A 93 -14.81 1.83 14.72
C ILE A 93 -16.13 2.43 15.20
N GLU A 94 -16.84 3.16 14.34
CA GLU A 94 -18.16 3.73 14.68
C GLU A 94 -19.20 2.63 14.91
N ASN A 95 -19.20 1.58 14.08
CA ASN A 95 -20.09 0.44 14.26
C ASN A 95 -19.82 -0.29 15.58
N PHE A 96 -18.55 -0.50 15.94
CA PHE A 96 -18.20 -1.08 17.24
C PHE A 96 -18.71 -0.22 18.41
N GLU A 97 -18.56 1.11 18.34
CA GLU A 97 -19.10 2.01 19.36
C GLU A 97 -20.61 1.82 19.53
N ALA A 98 -21.36 1.83 18.43
CA ALA A 98 -22.80 1.69 18.43
C ALA A 98 -23.25 0.35 19.02
N ILE A 99 -22.64 -0.76 18.55
CA ILE A 99 -23.00 -2.11 18.99
C ILE A 99 -22.62 -2.32 20.46
N SER A 100 -21.46 -1.82 20.91
CA SER A 100 -21.03 -1.96 22.31
C SER A 100 -21.95 -1.28 23.32
N LYS A 101 -22.73 -0.27 22.89
CA LYS A 101 -23.75 0.40 23.71
C LYS A 101 -25.06 -0.38 23.78
N THR A 102 -25.37 -1.16 22.75
CA THR A 102 -26.63 -1.93 22.65
C THR A 102 -26.49 -3.39 23.11
N GLU A 103 -25.31 -3.98 22.91
CA GLU A 103 -25.01 -5.36 23.25
C GLU A 103 -24.19 -5.45 24.53
N ASN A 104 -24.47 -6.45 25.36
CA ASN A 104 -23.77 -6.67 26.63
C ASN A 104 -22.44 -7.41 26.42
N PHE A 105 -21.51 -6.82 25.68
CA PHE A 105 -20.17 -7.40 25.55
C PHE A 105 -19.47 -7.50 26.90
N SER A 106 -18.73 -8.58 27.12
CA SER A 106 -17.86 -8.72 28.27
C SER A 106 -16.67 -7.76 28.21
N PHE A 107 -16.06 -7.49 29.36
CA PHE A 107 -14.86 -6.66 29.46
C PHE A 107 -13.75 -7.10 28.48
N HIS A 108 -13.47 -8.41 28.42
CA HIS A 108 -12.42 -8.95 27.56
C HIS A 108 -12.74 -8.85 26.06
N GLU A 109 -14.00 -8.99 25.66
CA GLU A 109 -14.42 -8.80 24.28
C GLU A 109 -14.23 -7.35 23.83
N ARG A 110 -14.62 -6.39 24.69
CA ARG A 110 -14.40 -4.96 24.41
C ARG A 110 -12.91 -4.64 24.35
N LEU A 111 -12.13 -5.13 25.32
CA LEU A 111 -10.68 -4.93 25.38
C LEU A 111 -9.99 -5.46 24.11
N ARG A 112 -10.29 -6.70 23.72
CA ARG A 112 -9.70 -7.32 22.52
C ARG A 112 -10.08 -6.57 21.25
N SER A 113 -11.33 -6.14 21.13
CA SER A 113 -11.81 -5.41 19.96
C SER A 113 -11.12 -4.05 19.82
N VAL A 114 -11.00 -3.29 20.92
CA VAL A 114 -10.28 -2.01 20.95
C VAL A 114 -8.81 -2.19 20.57
N ILE A 115 -8.13 -3.20 21.13
CA ILE A 115 -6.73 -3.49 20.78
C ILE A 115 -6.58 -3.81 19.29
N HIS A 116 -7.50 -4.60 18.74
CA HIS A 116 -7.49 -4.95 17.32
C HIS A 116 -7.66 -3.70 16.44
N LEU A 117 -8.64 -2.85 16.73
CA LEU A 117 -8.87 -1.60 16.01
C LEU A 117 -7.64 -0.67 16.09
N ILE A 118 -7.00 -0.57 17.26
CA ILE A 118 -5.74 0.17 17.42
C ILE A 118 -4.68 -0.37 16.46
N GLN A 119 -4.44 -1.68 16.43
CA GLN A 119 -3.41 -2.28 15.58
C GLN A 119 -3.65 -2.02 14.09
N ILE A 120 -4.91 -2.05 13.65
CA ILE A 120 -5.28 -1.71 12.27
C ILE A 120 -4.91 -0.25 11.98
N VAL A 121 -5.34 0.70 12.81
CA VAL A 121 -5.05 2.12 12.61
C VAL A 121 -3.55 2.41 12.69
N GLN A 122 -2.80 1.77 13.61
CA GLN A 122 -1.33 1.87 13.69
C GLN A 122 -0.67 1.42 12.39
N SER A 123 -1.13 0.31 11.82
CA SER A 123 -0.57 -0.24 10.59
C SER A 123 -0.78 0.74 9.43
N THR A 124 -1.98 1.31 9.31
CA THR A 124 -2.30 2.28 8.26
C THR A 124 -1.56 3.62 8.44
N ASP A 125 -1.45 4.12 9.66
CA ASP A 125 -0.62 5.30 9.98
C ASP A 125 0.87 5.04 9.68
N GLY A 126 1.37 3.84 10.00
CA GLY A 126 2.71 3.38 9.64
C GLY A 126 2.96 3.43 8.13
N ILE A 127 2.01 2.95 7.32
CA ILE A 127 2.07 3.04 5.85
C ILE A 127 2.15 4.52 5.41
N MET A 128 1.29 5.39 5.94
CA MET A 128 1.32 6.82 5.60
C MET A 128 2.64 7.48 5.96
N LYS A 129 3.25 7.14 7.10
CA LYS A 129 4.59 7.61 7.48
C LYS A 129 5.65 7.15 6.48
N LEU A 130 5.63 5.89 6.05
CA LEU A 130 6.54 5.39 5.03
C LEU A 130 6.37 6.13 3.69
N LEU A 131 5.12 6.35 3.27
CA LEU A 131 4.82 7.08 2.05
C LEU A 131 5.25 8.56 2.12
N SER A 132 5.28 9.15 3.32
CA SER A 132 5.69 10.55 3.52
C SER A 132 7.15 10.85 3.11
N PHE A 133 8.02 9.83 3.10
CA PHE A 133 9.41 9.95 2.65
C PHE A 133 9.54 10.17 1.14
N TYR A 134 8.48 9.90 0.38
CA TYR A 134 8.46 10.04 -1.07
C TYR A 134 7.71 11.32 -1.48
N PRO A 135 8.39 12.30 -2.12
CA PRO A 135 7.76 13.57 -2.49
C PRO A 135 6.55 13.44 -3.41
N THR A 136 6.50 12.42 -4.26
CA THR A 136 5.38 12.13 -5.17
C THR A 136 4.09 11.84 -4.41
N PHE A 137 4.16 11.07 -3.33
CA PHE A 137 3.02 10.81 -2.45
C PHE A 137 2.70 12.02 -1.57
N ARG A 138 3.71 12.59 -0.90
CA ARG A 138 3.52 13.70 0.06
C ARG A 138 2.88 14.95 -0.57
N LYS A 139 3.18 15.23 -1.83
CA LYS A 139 2.64 16.39 -2.56
C LYS A 139 1.25 16.14 -3.15
N ASP A 140 0.76 14.90 -3.14
CA ASP A 140 -0.57 14.59 -3.62
C ASP A 140 -1.65 15.18 -2.70
N LYS A 141 -2.76 15.64 -3.28
CA LYS A 141 -3.84 16.31 -2.55
C LYS A 141 -4.64 15.36 -1.64
N MET A 142 -4.63 14.06 -1.89
CA MET A 142 -5.29 13.06 -1.05
C MET A 142 -4.47 12.72 0.19
N PHE A 143 -3.15 12.89 0.15
CA PHE A 143 -2.27 12.57 1.28
C PHE A 143 -2.70 13.23 2.61
N PRO A 144 -2.93 14.56 2.69
CA PRO A 144 -3.40 15.18 3.92
C PRO A 144 -4.83 14.77 4.31
N GLN A 145 -5.68 14.39 3.35
CA GLN A 145 -7.04 13.93 3.64
C GLN A 145 -7.03 12.56 4.34
N ILE A 146 -6.16 11.65 3.89
CA ILE A 146 -5.97 10.35 4.51
C ILE A 146 -5.44 10.52 5.94
N ASN A 147 -4.42 11.35 6.15
CA ASN A 147 -3.90 11.64 7.49
C ASN A 147 -5.00 12.17 8.42
N ARG A 148 -5.80 13.13 7.94
CA ARG A 148 -6.92 13.65 8.73
C ARG A 148 -7.91 12.55 9.11
N LYS A 149 -8.22 11.63 8.19
CA LYS A 149 -9.15 10.54 8.48
C LYS A 149 -8.56 9.52 9.46
N ILE A 150 -7.25 9.29 9.42
CA ILE A 150 -6.53 8.50 10.43
C ILE A 150 -6.61 9.18 11.80
N ASP A 151 -6.43 10.50 11.87
CA ASP A 151 -6.62 11.26 13.11
C ASP A 151 -8.06 11.13 13.65
N ASP A 152 -9.05 11.17 12.77
CA ASP A 152 -10.46 10.94 13.15
C ASP A 152 -10.66 9.52 13.71
N CYS A 153 -10.02 8.49 13.13
CA CYS A 153 -10.03 7.13 13.69
C CYS A 153 -9.42 7.08 15.10
N TRP A 154 -8.30 7.77 15.31
CA TRP A 154 -7.68 7.85 16.64
C TRP A 154 -8.59 8.50 17.67
N GLN A 155 -9.25 9.59 17.30
CA GLN A 155 -10.23 10.24 18.16
C GLN A 155 -11.38 9.30 18.50
N ALA A 156 -11.97 8.62 17.52
CA ALA A 156 -13.06 7.68 17.75
C ALA A 156 -12.67 6.52 18.67
N ILE A 157 -11.46 5.95 18.52
CA ILE A 157 -10.93 4.93 19.43
C ILE A 157 -10.77 5.49 20.86
N MET A 158 -10.21 6.69 21.01
CA MET A 158 -10.02 7.30 22.33
C MET A 158 -11.35 7.61 23.01
N THR A 159 -12.34 8.09 22.24
CA THR A 159 -13.72 8.27 22.71
C THR A 159 -14.31 6.94 23.20
N ASN A 160 -14.15 5.87 22.42
CA ASN A 160 -14.60 4.52 22.82
C ASN A 160 -13.96 4.04 24.12
N ILE A 161 -12.65 4.27 24.32
CA ILE A 161 -11.95 3.92 25.56
C ILE A 161 -12.47 4.75 26.73
N SER A 162 -12.68 6.06 26.53
CA SER A 162 -13.13 6.97 27.60
C SER A 162 -14.55 6.70 28.09
N HIS A 163 -15.39 6.09 27.25
CA HIS A 163 -16.75 5.71 27.60
C HIS A 163 -16.84 4.32 28.27
N GLN A 164 -15.72 3.63 28.48
CA GLN A 164 -15.74 2.34 29.17
C GLN A 164 -16.05 2.53 30.66
N PRO A 165 -16.88 1.65 31.25
CA PRO A 165 -17.29 1.79 32.64
C PRO A 165 -16.17 1.48 33.64
N GLU A 166 -15.15 0.71 33.24
CA GLU A 166 -14.03 0.34 34.11
C GLU A 166 -12.88 1.37 34.06
N ASP A 167 -12.56 1.97 35.20
CA ASP A 167 -11.44 2.92 35.35
C ASP A 167 -10.08 2.34 34.92
N VAL A 168 -9.93 1.01 34.96
CA VAL A 168 -8.69 0.30 34.59
C VAL A 168 -8.57 0.03 33.09
N PHE A 169 -9.62 0.24 32.30
CA PHE A 169 -9.69 -0.22 30.90
C PHE A 169 -8.53 0.34 30.05
N LEU A 170 -8.26 1.65 30.14
CA LEU A 170 -7.15 2.27 29.41
C LEU A 170 -5.80 1.65 29.80
N ASN A 171 -5.58 1.38 31.09
CA ASN A 171 -4.33 0.78 31.57
C ASN A 171 -4.15 -0.63 31.00
N GLU A 172 -5.22 -1.41 30.91
CA GLU A 172 -5.20 -2.75 30.31
C GLU A 172 -4.94 -2.70 28.80
N VAL A 173 -5.54 -1.75 28.07
CA VAL A 173 -5.21 -1.51 26.65
C VAL A 173 -3.71 -1.23 26.49
N LEU A 174 -3.17 -0.30 27.28
CA LEU A 174 -1.75 0.07 27.21
C LEU A 174 -0.81 -1.09 27.58
N ALA A 175 -1.16 -1.89 28.60
CA ALA A 175 -0.40 -3.05 29.00
C ALA A 175 -0.30 -4.08 27.87
N ASN A 176 -1.41 -4.38 27.21
CA ASN A 176 -1.46 -5.35 26.11
C ASN A 176 -0.69 -4.87 24.88
N LEU A 177 -0.76 -3.58 24.55
CA LEU A 177 0.03 -3.00 23.46
C LEU A 177 1.54 -3.04 23.75
N ARG A 178 1.95 -2.89 25.03
CA ARG A 178 3.37 -3.00 25.45
C ARG A 178 3.88 -4.43 25.43
N ILE A 179 3.07 -5.42 25.84
CA ILE A 179 3.47 -6.84 25.84
C ILE A 179 3.82 -7.29 24.41
N SER A 180 3.09 -6.79 23.40
CA SER A 180 3.42 -7.05 21.99
C SER A 180 4.80 -6.53 21.54
N HIS A 181 5.44 -5.63 22.29
CA HIS A 181 6.75 -5.05 21.95
C HIS A 181 7.90 -5.56 22.84
N ILE A 182 7.63 -6.27 23.94
CA ILE A 182 8.66 -6.59 24.97
C ILE A 182 9.09 -8.07 24.96
N ASP A 183 8.41 -8.97 24.23
CA ASP A 183 8.90 -10.35 24.04
C ASP A 183 10.00 -10.47 22.96
N ALA A 184 11.02 -9.60 23.06
CA ALA A 184 12.30 -9.73 22.38
C ALA A 184 13.20 -10.83 23.00
N LYS A 185 12.64 -11.78 23.76
CA LYS A 185 13.37 -12.92 24.34
C LYS A 185 13.41 -14.16 23.44
N ASN A 186 12.81 -14.12 22.25
CA ASN A 186 12.79 -15.23 21.29
C ASN A 186 13.31 -14.85 19.89
N ILE A 187 14.34 -14.01 19.80
CA ILE A 187 15.13 -13.88 18.58
C ILE A 187 16.48 -14.55 18.86
N ASN A 188 16.56 -15.84 18.54
CA ASN A 188 17.78 -16.64 18.50
C ASN A 188 18.76 -16.10 17.44
#